data_AF-A0A7V9UNT9-F1
#
_entry.id   AF-A0A7V9UNT9-F1
#
_cell.length_a   1.000
_cell.length_b   1.000
_cell.length_c   1.000
_cell.angle_alpha   90.00
_cell.angle_beta   90.00
_cell.angle_gamma   90.00
#
_symmetry.space_group_name_H-M   'P 1'
#
loop_
_entity.id
_entity.type
_entity.pdbx_description
1 polymer ?
#
loop_
_entity_poly.entity_id
_entity_poly.type
_entity_poly.pdbx_seq_one_letter_code
_entity_poly.pdbx_strand_id
1 'polypeptide(L)'
;MNADGTDKRQVTRLRAASFAPYFFPDGKRIIFASNMNDPKGRNFDLYMVNVDGTGLERVTFDETFDGFPMFSPDGRKLVFASNRNAATRGDTNVFIADWVD
;
A
#
# COMPACT_ATOMS: atom_id res chain seq x y z
N MET A 1 0.77 4.63 19.33
CA MET A 1 0.07 5.67 20.09
C MET A 1 -0.42 5.04 21.37
N ASN A 2 -0.38 5.78 22.47
CA ASN A 2 -1.05 5.38 23.69
C ASN A 2 -2.56 5.39 23.46
N ALA A 3 -3.32 4.67 24.31
CA ALA A 3 -4.78 4.60 24.18
C ALA A 3 -5.46 5.98 24.29
N ASP A 4 -4.77 6.98 24.85
CA ASP A 4 -5.21 8.37 24.99
C ASP A 4 -4.92 9.26 23.77
N GLY A 5 -4.26 8.74 22.73
CA GLY A 5 -3.91 9.50 21.53
C GLY A 5 -2.53 10.16 21.51
N THR A 6 -1.74 10.01 22.58
CA THR A 6 -0.36 10.51 22.67
C THR A 6 0.65 9.52 22.03
N ASP A 7 1.91 9.93 21.92
CA ASP A 7 3.00 9.11 21.36
C ASP A 7 2.70 8.51 19.98
N LYS A 8 2.09 9.32 19.11
CA LYS A 8 1.95 9.01 17.69
C LYS A 8 3.18 9.50 16.93
N ARG A 9 3.64 8.69 15.97
CA ARG A 9 4.79 8.99 15.12
C ARG A 9 4.38 8.90 13.66
N GLN A 10 4.70 9.93 12.89
CA GLN A 10 4.47 9.92 11.45
C GLN A 10 5.60 9.16 10.73
N VAL A 11 5.22 8.15 9.94
CA VAL A 11 6.16 7.29 9.18
C VAL A 11 6.52 7.91 7.82
N THR A 12 5.54 8.42 7.08
CA THR A 12 5.72 8.92 5.70
C THR A 12 5.56 10.44 5.59
N ARG A 13 6.27 11.07 4.63
CA ARG A 13 6.24 12.53 4.36
C ARG A 13 6.16 12.82 2.85
N LEU A 14 5.22 12.17 2.17
CA LEU A 14 5.18 12.09 0.69
C LEU A 14 4.49 13.27 0.01
N ARG A 15 3.82 14.15 0.77
CA ARG A 15 3.01 15.27 0.25
C ARG A 15 1.95 14.81 -0.77
N ALA A 16 1.41 13.62 -0.53
CA ALA A 16 0.41 12.93 -1.35
C ALA A 16 -0.58 12.21 -0.43
N ALA A 17 -1.67 11.70 -1.00
CA ALA A 17 -2.56 10.81 -0.25
C ALA A 17 -1.85 9.47 -0.02
N SER A 18 -1.93 8.97 1.20
CA SER A 18 -1.42 7.66 1.61
C SER A 18 -2.46 7.01 2.52
N PHE A 19 -2.99 5.84 2.14
CA PHE A 19 -4.08 5.19 2.87
C PHE A 19 -4.04 3.66 2.75
N ALA A 20 -4.96 3.00 3.46
CA ALA A 20 -5.07 1.53 3.57
C ALA A 20 -3.74 0.83 3.93
N PRO A 21 -3.07 1.23 5.02
CA PRO A 21 -1.84 0.58 5.44
C PRO A 21 -2.11 -0.84 5.99
N TYR A 22 -1.16 -1.74 5.76
CA TYR A 22 -1.15 -3.09 6.33
C TYR A 22 0.29 -3.49 6.70
N PHE A 23 0.47 -4.23 7.79
CA PHE A 23 1.79 -4.72 8.21
C PHE A 23 2.20 -5.95 7.38
N PHE A 24 3.46 -6.00 6.95
CA PHE A 24 4.04 -7.28 6.59
C PHE A 24 4.19 -8.14 7.85
N PRO A 25 4.06 -9.49 7.79
CA PRO A 25 4.06 -10.34 8.98
C PRO A 25 5.32 -10.26 9.86
N ASP A 26 6.43 -9.71 9.36
CA ASP A 26 7.63 -9.45 10.18
C ASP A 26 7.45 -8.32 11.20
N GLY A 27 6.38 -7.53 11.10
CA GLY A 27 6.10 -6.38 11.95
C GLY A 27 7.05 -5.18 11.77
N LYS A 28 7.96 -5.25 10.78
CA LYS A 28 8.99 -4.24 10.50
C LYS A 28 8.69 -3.43 9.24
N ARG A 29 7.81 -3.93 8.37
CA ARG A 29 7.43 -3.26 7.12
C ARG A 29 5.93 -2.99 7.05
N ILE A 30 5.59 -1.91 6.36
CA ILE A 30 4.21 -1.46 6.14
C ILE A 30 4.03 -1.31 4.63
N ILE A 31 3.03 -1.99 4.07
CA ILE A 31 2.55 -1.74 2.71
C ILE A 31 1.34 -0.79 2.76
N PHE A 32 1.22 0.14 1.81
CA PHE A 32 0.13 1.11 1.75
C PHE A 32 -0.08 1.60 0.32
N ALA A 33 -1.26 2.16 0.03
CA ALA A 33 -1.55 2.78 -1.25
C ALA A 33 -1.16 4.27 -1.22
N SER A 34 -0.50 4.78 -2.26
CA SER A 34 -0.22 6.21 -2.39
C SER A 34 -0.25 6.70 -3.83
N ASN A 35 -0.72 7.94 -4.02
CA ASN A 35 -0.64 8.64 -5.30
C ASN A 35 0.59 9.58 -5.35
N MET A 36 1.69 9.25 -4.67
CA MET A 36 2.88 10.10 -4.67
C MET A 36 3.49 10.32 -6.07
N ASN A 37 3.24 9.38 -6.99
CA ASN A 37 3.61 9.49 -8.40
C ASN A 37 2.51 10.10 -9.30
N ASP A 38 1.31 10.35 -8.75
CA ASP A 38 0.20 11.05 -9.42
C ASP A 38 -0.57 11.94 -8.41
N PRO A 39 0.08 12.97 -7.82
CA PRO A 39 -0.46 13.68 -6.66
C PRO A 39 -1.72 14.50 -6.95
N LYS A 40 -2.06 14.71 -8.23
CA LYS A 40 -3.27 15.43 -8.67
C LYS A 40 -4.33 14.51 -9.27
N GLY A 41 -3.98 13.27 -9.60
CA GLY A 41 -4.90 12.31 -10.19
C GLY A 41 -5.37 11.26 -9.20
N ARG A 42 -5.79 10.14 -9.77
CA ARG A 42 -6.41 9.02 -9.04
C ARG A 42 -5.66 7.72 -9.26
N ASN A 43 -4.46 7.78 -9.83
CA ASN A 43 -3.61 6.61 -9.86
C ASN A 43 -2.93 6.44 -8.50
N PHE A 44 -3.11 5.26 -7.92
CA PHE A 44 -2.48 4.87 -6.67
C PHE A 44 -1.69 3.61 -6.95
N ASP A 45 -0.46 3.57 -6.47
CA ASP A 45 0.33 2.35 -6.43
C ASP A 45 0.48 1.89 -5.00
N LEU A 46 0.84 0.62 -4.83
CA LEU A 46 1.28 0.10 -3.56
C LEU A 46 2.75 0.45 -3.35
N TYR A 47 3.05 0.89 -2.13
CA TYR A 47 4.41 1.17 -1.65
C TYR A 47 4.65 0.42 -0.36
N MET A 48 5.90 0.02 -0.14
CA MET A 48 6.36 -0.53 1.13
C MET A 48 7.34 0.44 1.80
N VAL A 49 7.32 0.50 3.13
CA VAL A 49 8.25 1.29 3.93
C VAL A 49 8.56 0.57 5.23
N ASN A 50 9.76 0.74 5.78
CA ASN A 50 10.07 0.28 7.12
C ASN A 50 9.28 1.07 8.17
N VAL A 51 8.97 0.45 9.30
CA VAL A 51 8.27 1.09 10.43
C VAL A 51 8.99 2.32 10.97
N ASP A 52 10.31 2.42 10.75
CA ASP A 52 11.14 3.58 11.12
C ASP A 52 11.03 4.75 10.11
N GLY A 53 10.45 4.53 8.93
CA GLY A 53 10.27 5.48 7.84
C GLY A 53 11.33 5.41 6.74
N THR A 54 12.31 4.50 6.87
CA THR A 54 13.34 4.25 5.85
C THR A 54 12.89 3.22 4.81
N GLY A 55 13.70 3.01 3.76
CA GLY A 55 13.46 1.91 2.81
C GLY A 55 12.15 2.02 2.04
N LEU A 56 11.72 3.24 1.69
CA LEU A 56 10.54 3.43 0.86
C LEU A 56 10.78 2.85 -0.54
N GLU A 57 9.90 1.96 -0.96
CA GLU A 57 9.93 1.33 -2.28
C GLU A 57 8.53 1.23 -2.90
N ARG A 58 8.46 1.26 -4.23
CA ARG A 58 7.22 1.05 -5.00
C ARG A 58 7.08 -0.43 -5.31
N VAL A 59 5.91 -1.00 -5.05
CA VAL A 59 5.60 -2.43 -5.19
C VAL A 59 4.84 -2.72 -6.48
N THR A 60 3.89 -1.87 -6.86
CA THR A 60 3.10 -2.02 -8.09
C THR A 60 3.34 -0.88 -9.07
N PHE A 61 3.13 -1.14 -10.36
CA PHE A 61 3.51 -0.24 -11.45
C PHE A 61 2.41 -0.09 -12.52
N ASP A 62 1.17 -0.44 -12.18
CA ASP A 62 0.07 -0.33 -13.12
C ASP A 62 -0.27 1.15 -13.39
N GLU A 63 -0.78 1.45 -14.59
CA GLU A 63 -1.21 2.82 -14.92
C GLU A 63 -2.58 3.17 -14.31
N THR A 64 -3.21 2.21 -13.64
CA THR A 64 -4.50 2.33 -12.97
C THR A 64 -4.39 2.06 -11.48
N PHE A 65 -5.47 2.39 -10.77
CA PHE A 65 -5.57 2.25 -9.32
C PHE A 65 -5.19 0.86 -8.80
N ASP A 66 -4.29 0.83 -7.83
CA ASP A 66 -4.00 -0.26 -6.91
C ASP A 66 -4.19 0.20 -5.46
N GLY A 67 -4.85 -0.61 -4.63
CA GLY A 67 -5.06 -0.26 -3.23
C GLY A 67 -5.54 -1.41 -2.35
N PHE A 68 -5.79 -1.09 -1.07
CA PHE A 68 -6.29 -2.03 -0.06
C PHE A 68 -5.46 -3.32 0.07
N PRO A 69 -4.12 -3.22 0.24
CA PRO A 69 -3.25 -4.38 0.34
C PRO A 69 -3.45 -5.13 1.66
N MET A 70 -3.32 -6.47 1.62
CA MET A 70 -3.20 -7.32 2.80
C MET A 70 -2.26 -8.49 2.52
N PHE A 71 -1.35 -8.77 3.47
CA PHE A 71 -0.51 -9.96 3.41
C PHE A 71 -1.21 -11.17 4.06
N SER A 72 -0.94 -12.37 3.54
CA SER A 72 -1.26 -13.60 4.26
C SER A 72 -0.46 -13.69 5.57
N PRO A 73 -0.96 -14.40 6.60
CA PRO A 73 -0.26 -14.53 7.89
C PRO A 73 1.17 -15.09 7.79
N ASP A 74 1.44 -15.90 6.77
CA ASP A 74 2.76 -16.49 6.50
C ASP A 74 3.66 -15.62 5.60
N GLY A 75 3.16 -14.46 5.14
CA GLY A 75 3.91 -13.51 4.31
C GLY A 75 4.14 -13.96 2.86
N ARG A 76 3.55 -15.08 2.44
CA ARG A 76 3.79 -15.65 1.10
C ARG A 76 2.84 -15.14 0.03
N LYS A 77 1.74 -14.49 0.41
CA LYS A 77 0.74 -13.96 -0.52
C LYS A 77 0.42 -12.51 -0.21
N LEU A 78 0.23 -11.72 -1.25
CA LEU A 78 -0.34 -10.37 -1.19
C LEU A 78 -1.68 -10.39 -1.91
N VAL A 79 -2.74 -9.94 -1.25
CA VAL A 79 -4.02 -9.60 -1.89
C VAL A 79 -4.19 -8.09 -1.94
N PHE A 80 -4.77 -7.59 -3.01
CA PHE A 80 -5.02 -6.16 -3.19
C PHE A 80 -6.15 -5.94 -4.20
N ALA A 81 -6.77 -4.77 -4.14
CA ALA A 81 -7.77 -4.35 -5.11
C ALA A 81 -7.10 -3.55 -6.24
N SER A 82 -7.54 -3.74 -7.48
CA SER A 82 -6.98 -3.03 -8.63
C SER A 82 -7.99 -2.82 -9.75
N ASN A 83 -7.78 -1.77 -10.53
CA ASN A 83 -8.50 -1.51 -11.78
C ASN A 83 -7.79 -2.10 -13.01
N ARG A 84 -6.72 -2.86 -12.83
CA ARG A 84 -6.07 -3.58 -13.93
C ARG A 84 -7.05 -4.53 -14.60
N ASN A 85 -6.95 -4.64 -15.92
CA ASN A 85 -7.83 -5.44 -16.76
C ASN A 85 -9.34 -5.11 -16.62
N ALA A 86 -9.67 -3.90 -16.15
CA ALA A 86 -11.03 -3.41 -16.04
C ALA A 86 -11.77 -3.48 -17.38
N ALA A 87 -12.98 -4.08 -17.39
CA ALA A 87 -13.84 -4.08 -18.57
C ALA A 87 -14.48 -2.71 -18.80
N THR A 88 -14.69 -1.93 -17.73
CA THR A 88 -15.24 -0.58 -17.77
C THR A 88 -14.56 0.33 -16.75
N ARG A 89 -14.63 1.66 -16.93
CA ARG A 89 -13.98 2.60 -16.02
C ARG A 89 -14.51 2.46 -14.59
N GLY A 90 -13.59 2.22 -13.65
CA GLY A 90 -13.92 2.06 -12.23
C GLY A 90 -14.29 0.63 -11.84
N ASP A 91 -14.18 -0.32 -12.76
CA ASP A 91 -14.24 -1.75 -12.47
C ASP A 91 -13.01 -2.16 -11.63
N THR A 92 -13.24 -2.36 -10.33
CA THR A 92 -12.22 -2.73 -9.35
C THR A 92 -12.37 -4.20 -9.00
N ASN A 93 -11.31 -4.97 -9.20
CA ASN A 93 -11.26 -6.41 -8.94
C ASN A 93 -10.22 -6.74 -7.86
N VAL A 94 -10.35 -7.92 -7.27
CA VAL A 94 -9.40 -8.43 -6.26
C VAL A 94 -8.37 -9.32 -6.94
N PHE A 95 -7.10 -9.07 -6.64
CA PHE A 95 -5.97 -9.83 -7.14
C PHE A 95 -5.22 -10.48 -5.98
N ILE A 96 -4.63 -11.64 -6.25
CA ILE A 96 -3.71 -12.34 -5.36
C ILE A 96 -2.39 -12.57 -6.12
N ALA A 97 -1.28 -12.33 -5.45
CA ALA A 97 0.06 -12.60 -5.96
C ALA A 97 0.88 -13.39 -4.94
N ASP A 98 1.80 -14.22 -5.45
CA ASP A 98 2.90 -14.74 -4.65
C ASP A 98 3.85 -13.59 -4.28
N TRP A 99 4.17 -13.48 -2.99
CA TRP A 99 5.17 -12.54 -2.50
C TRP A 99 6.55 -13.18 -2.50
N VAL A 100 7.51 -12.47 -3.08
CA VAL A 100 8.93 -12.83 -3.08
C VAL A 100 9.70 -11.61 -2.59
N ASP A 101 10.53 -11.82 -1.57
CA ASP A 101 11.37 -10.78 -0.97
C ASP A 101 12.60 -10.47 -1.83
#